data_AF-A0A9Q9CWS9-F1
#
_entry.id   AF-A0A9Q9CWS9-F1
#
_cell.length_a   1.000
_cell.length_b   1.000
_cell.length_c   1.000
_cell.angle_alpha   90.00
_cell.angle_beta   90.00
_cell.angle_gamma   90.00
#
_symmetry.space_group_name_H-M   'P 1'
#
loop_
_entity.id
_entity.type
_entity.pdbx_description
1 polymer ?
#
loop_
_entity_poly.entity_id
_entity_poly.type
_entity_poly.pdbx_seq_one_letter_code
_entity_poly.pdbx_strand_id
1 'polypeptide(L)'
;MRHLIFALSFFSLVCLAAPVEIRVVQNNGKPVKDAVVYVTASNLPKQSSSVKETLVTEISQDKRAFKPYISVVKVNQPVLFTNKDNISHHIYSITGPLDFSFVIRSSEAGVEKSFPSEGVIAMGCNIHDWMSGYIKVVDTPYFTITGKSGVVRMTLPDELENVKVIAWHPQMNEELYAQLSQEKELTLSLTKKMSPIPKQKNTQTIDFYRSYGSYK
;
A
#
# COMPACT_ATOMS: atom_id res chain seq x y z
N MET A 1 10.90 61.08 35.25
CA MET A 1 11.01 60.47 33.91
C MET A 1 10.41 59.07 33.98
N ARG A 2 9.23 58.83 33.39
CA ARG A 2 8.57 57.51 33.36
C ARG A 2 9.03 56.80 32.08
N HIS A 3 9.86 55.77 32.22
CA HIS A 3 10.29 54.95 31.09
C HIS A 3 9.13 54.02 30.69
N LEU A 4 8.62 54.22 29.48
CA LEU A 4 7.60 53.36 28.87
C LEU A 4 8.35 52.23 28.15
N ILE A 5 8.34 51.02 28.73
CA ILE A 5 8.95 49.84 28.11
C ILE A 5 7.92 49.26 27.12
N PHE A 6 8.19 49.41 25.82
CA PHE A 6 7.45 48.72 24.77
C PHE A 6 7.96 47.27 24.68
N ALA A 7 7.15 46.32 25.14
CA ALA A 7 7.41 44.89 24.92
C ALA A 7 7.02 44.54 23.47
N LEU A 8 8.03 44.37 22.61
CA LEU A 8 7.84 43.83 21.26
C LEU A 8 7.57 42.33 21.37
N SER A 9 6.31 41.94 21.23
CA SER A 9 5.93 40.52 21.18
C SER A 9 6.24 39.98 19.78
N PHE A 10 7.28 39.14 19.68
CA PHE A 10 7.59 38.39 18.47
C PHE A 10 6.55 37.26 18.31
N PHE A 11 5.55 37.48 17.45
CA PHE A 11 4.69 36.40 16.96
C PHE A 11 5.48 35.58 15.95
N SER A 12 6.02 34.44 16.37
CA SER A 12 6.58 33.45 15.44
C SER A 12 5.43 32.88 14.60
N LEU A 13 5.39 33.19 13.31
CA LEU A 13 4.52 32.48 12.37
C LEU A 13 4.98 31.03 12.28
N VAL A 14 4.10 30.11 12.69
CA VAL A 14 4.29 28.68 12.42
C VAL A 14 4.04 28.47 10.93
N CYS A 15 5.11 28.27 10.15
CA CYS A 15 4.99 27.84 8.76
C CYS A 15 4.59 26.36 8.76
N LEU A 16 3.38 26.04 8.33
CA LEU A 16 2.98 24.66 8.09
C LEU A 16 3.43 24.26 6.68
N ALA A 17 4.21 23.19 6.56
CA ALA A 17 4.61 22.65 5.27
C ALA A 17 3.38 22.27 4.43
N ALA A 18 3.09 23.04 3.37
CA ALA A 18 1.97 22.72 2.49
C ALA A 18 2.21 21.34 1.82
N PRO A 19 1.17 20.49 1.74
CA PRO A 19 1.30 19.12 1.25
C PRO A 19 1.67 19.08 -0.23
N VAL A 20 2.42 18.05 -0.61
CA VAL A 20 2.67 17.69 -2.01
C VAL A 20 1.47 16.90 -2.53
N GLU A 21 0.89 17.35 -3.63
CA GLU A 21 -0.12 16.61 -4.39
C GLU A 21 0.56 15.73 -5.45
N ILE A 22 0.27 14.43 -5.40
CA ILE A 22 0.82 13.45 -6.33
C ILE A 22 -0.35 12.81 -7.07
N ARG A 23 -0.30 12.86 -8.39
CA ARG A 23 -1.29 12.25 -9.29
C ARG A 23 -0.65 11.10 -10.05
N VAL A 24 -1.26 9.92 -10.01
CA VAL A 24 -0.84 8.74 -10.77
C VAL A 24 -1.87 8.43 -11.85
N VAL A 25 -1.44 8.45 -13.11
CA VAL A 25 -2.31 8.27 -14.28
C VAL A 25 -1.73 7.28 -15.27
N GLN A 26 -2.60 6.55 -15.97
CA GLN A 26 -2.22 5.73 -17.12
C GLN A 26 -1.81 6.61 -18.32
N ASN A 27 -1.22 5.99 -19.34
CA ASN A 27 -0.82 6.67 -20.58
C ASN A 27 -1.96 7.40 -21.32
N ASN A 28 -3.21 7.05 -21.04
CA ASN A 28 -4.41 7.70 -21.60
C ASN A 28 -5.02 8.75 -20.66
N GLY A 29 -4.30 9.15 -19.60
CA GLY A 29 -4.75 10.13 -18.60
C GLY A 29 -5.73 9.59 -17.56
N LYS A 30 -6.18 8.32 -17.64
CA LYS A 30 -7.08 7.74 -16.64
C LYS A 30 -6.37 7.58 -15.28
N PRO A 31 -7.04 7.88 -14.16
CA PRO A 31 -6.43 7.72 -12.85
C PRO A 31 -6.12 6.26 -12.52
N VAL A 32 -4.99 6.04 -11.85
CA VAL A 32 -4.65 4.73 -11.29
C VAL A 32 -5.11 4.68 -9.84
N LYS A 33 -6.10 3.83 -9.57
CA LYS A 33 -6.54 3.49 -8.22
C LYS A 33 -5.63 2.42 -7.61
N ASP A 34 -5.50 2.41 -6.29
CA ASP A 34 -4.77 1.44 -5.49
C ASP A 34 -3.26 1.37 -5.81
N ALA A 35 -2.69 2.44 -6.38
CA ALA A 35 -1.25 2.58 -6.54
C ALA A 35 -0.61 2.98 -5.21
N VAL A 36 0.41 2.23 -4.78
CA VAL A 36 1.26 2.61 -3.66
C VAL A 36 2.15 3.76 -4.10
N VAL A 37 2.14 4.85 -3.35
CA VAL A 37 3.00 6.02 -3.56
C VAL A 37 3.86 6.20 -2.31
N TYR A 38 5.16 6.32 -2.47
CA TYR A 38 6.09 6.52 -1.36
C TYR A 38 7.25 7.42 -1.73
N VAL A 39 7.89 8.01 -0.71
CA VAL A 39 8.95 9.01 -0.88
C VAL A 39 10.26 8.50 -0.27
N THR A 40 11.35 8.68 -1.01
CA THR A 40 12.72 8.52 -0.51
C THR A 40 13.46 9.85 -0.61
N ALA A 41 14.37 10.11 0.33
CA ALA A 41 15.25 11.28 0.33
C ALA A 41 16.53 10.91 1.08
N SER A 42 17.65 11.59 0.80
CA SER A 42 18.94 11.29 1.42
C SER A 42 18.96 11.53 2.94
N ASN A 43 18.14 12.47 3.42
CA ASN A 43 18.04 12.89 4.81
C ASN A 43 16.63 12.66 5.40
N LEU A 44 15.86 11.71 4.86
CA LEU A 44 14.49 11.45 5.30
C LEU A 44 14.48 10.90 6.75
N PRO A 45 13.66 11.46 7.66
CA PRO A 45 13.50 10.91 8.99
C PRO A 45 12.95 9.49 8.95
N LYS A 46 13.56 8.58 9.72
CA LYS A 46 13.07 7.19 9.83
C LYS A 46 11.73 7.07 10.55
N GLN A 47 11.33 8.09 11.32
CA GLN A 47 10.04 8.17 11.98
C GLN A 47 9.29 9.39 11.44
N SER A 48 7.99 9.23 11.15
CA SER A 48 7.12 10.37 10.83
C SER A 48 6.33 10.74 12.07
N SER A 49 6.34 12.02 12.44
CA SER A 49 5.54 12.59 13.53
C SER A 49 4.03 12.41 13.32
N SER A 50 3.60 12.09 12.08
CA SER A 50 2.20 11.95 11.68
C SER A 50 1.67 10.51 11.71
N VAL A 51 2.55 9.51 11.79
CA VAL A 51 2.16 8.09 11.80
C VAL A 51 2.34 7.55 13.22
N LYS A 52 1.23 7.26 13.91
CA LYS A 52 1.28 6.48 15.15
C LYS A 52 1.99 5.15 14.85
N GLU A 53 3.13 4.92 15.49
CA GLU A 53 3.95 3.70 15.33
C GLU A 53 3.23 2.39 15.72
N THR A 54 1.96 2.46 16.11
CA THR A 54 1.11 1.36 16.59
C THR A 54 0.08 0.86 15.58
N LEU A 55 0.11 1.31 14.32
CA LEU A 55 -0.86 0.88 13.30
C LEU A 55 -0.49 -0.51 12.76
N VAL A 56 -1.15 -1.54 13.28
CA VAL A 56 -1.15 -2.88 12.69
C VAL A 56 -1.98 -2.85 11.41
N THR A 57 -1.39 -3.32 10.30
CA THR A 57 -2.13 -3.47 9.03
C THR A 57 -2.84 -4.82 9.03
N GLU A 58 -4.17 -4.84 8.95
CA GLU A 58 -4.95 -6.08 8.80
C GLU A 58 -5.05 -6.49 7.32
N ILE A 59 -4.78 -7.77 7.03
CA ILE A 59 -5.09 -8.42 5.75
C ILE A 59 -5.99 -9.61 6.02
N SER A 60 -7.27 -9.47 5.70
CA SER A 60 -8.28 -10.49 5.97
C SER A 60 -8.55 -11.38 4.75
N GLN A 61 -8.89 -12.65 4.97
CA GLN A 61 -9.54 -13.49 3.96
C GLN A 61 -11.05 -13.36 4.17
N ASP A 62 -11.73 -12.75 3.20
CA ASP A 62 -13.16 -12.46 3.28
C ASP A 62 -13.80 -12.61 1.90
N LYS A 63 -14.81 -13.49 1.80
CA LYS A 63 -15.41 -13.93 0.54
C LYS A 63 -14.38 -14.55 -0.39
N ARG A 64 -13.46 -15.36 0.16
CA ARG A 64 -12.43 -16.09 -0.59
C ARG A 64 -11.57 -15.16 -1.45
N ALA A 65 -11.14 -14.05 -0.84
CA ALA A 65 -10.27 -13.03 -1.39
C ALA A 65 -9.45 -12.38 -0.27
N PHE A 66 -8.24 -11.91 -0.58
CA PHE A 66 -7.48 -11.06 0.33
C PHE A 66 -8.05 -9.64 0.34
N LYS A 67 -8.25 -9.08 1.53
CA LYS A 67 -8.76 -7.72 1.73
C LYS A 67 -7.89 -6.94 2.73
N PRO A 68 -7.31 -5.79 2.32
CA PRO A 68 -7.33 -5.27 0.95
C PRO A 68 -6.53 -6.14 -0.02
N TYR A 69 -6.75 -5.96 -1.34
CA TYR A 69 -6.00 -6.67 -2.38
C TYR A 69 -4.54 -6.20 -2.46
N ILE A 70 -4.30 -4.91 -2.21
CA ILE A 70 -2.98 -4.29 -2.13
C ILE A 70 -2.86 -3.60 -0.78
N SER A 71 -1.77 -3.89 -0.08
CA SER A 71 -1.35 -3.22 1.14
C SER A 71 0.04 -2.60 0.96
N VAL A 72 0.35 -1.58 1.74
CA VAL A 72 1.70 -1.05 1.90
C VAL A 72 2.03 -0.98 3.38
N VAL A 73 3.23 -1.39 3.75
CA VAL A 73 3.72 -1.37 5.14
C VAL A 73 5.17 -0.94 5.18
N LYS A 74 5.59 -0.34 6.28
CA LYS A 74 7.00 -0.06 6.53
C LYS A 74 7.75 -1.35 6.87
N VAL A 75 9.05 -1.40 6.59
CA VAL A 75 9.96 -2.40 7.16
C VAL A 75 9.71 -2.55 8.67
N ASN A 76 9.61 -3.80 9.12
CA ASN A 76 9.31 -4.24 10.49
C ASN A 76 7.93 -3.84 11.04
N GLN A 77 7.05 -3.20 10.26
CA GLN A 77 5.68 -2.95 10.68
C GLN A 77 4.89 -4.28 10.77
N PRO A 78 4.18 -4.55 11.87
CA PRO A 78 3.33 -5.73 11.99
C PRO A 78 2.16 -5.74 10.99
N VAL A 79 1.93 -6.92 10.41
CA VAL A 79 0.79 -7.26 9.55
C VAL A 79 0.02 -8.40 10.21
N LEU A 80 -1.24 -8.15 10.55
CA LEU A 80 -2.14 -9.15 11.10
C LEU A 80 -2.96 -9.78 9.97
N PHE A 81 -2.78 -11.08 9.76
CA PHE A 81 -3.61 -11.85 8.85
C PHE A 81 -4.79 -12.45 9.61
N THR A 82 -6.01 -12.25 9.13
CA THR A 82 -7.24 -12.78 9.77
C THR A 82 -8.09 -13.55 8.78
N ASN A 83 -8.91 -14.47 9.28
CA ASN A 83 -9.84 -15.24 8.48
C ASN A 83 -11.29 -14.89 8.85
N LYS A 84 -12.02 -14.27 7.92
CA LYS A 84 -13.44 -13.89 8.06
C LYS A 84 -14.38 -14.84 7.31
N ASP A 85 -13.83 -15.84 6.61
CA ASP A 85 -14.59 -16.91 6.00
C ASP A 85 -14.83 -18.06 7.00
N ASN A 86 -15.78 -18.94 6.70
CA ASN A 86 -16.10 -20.14 7.50
C ASN A 86 -15.29 -21.39 7.09
N ILE A 87 -14.19 -21.19 6.37
CA ILE A 87 -13.30 -22.24 5.87
C ILE A 87 -11.86 -21.86 6.18
N SER A 88 -10.96 -22.84 6.28
CA SER A 88 -9.54 -22.58 6.45
C SER A 88 -8.93 -21.99 5.18
N HIS A 89 -7.90 -21.15 5.36
CA HIS A 89 -7.05 -20.68 4.28
C HIS A 89 -5.60 -21.04 4.55
N HIS A 90 -4.91 -21.58 3.55
CA HIS A 90 -3.46 -21.72 3.56
C HIS A 90 -2.86 -20.58 2.75
N ILE A 91 -2.27 -19.61 3.43
CA ILE A 91 -1.69 -18.41 2.83
C ILE A 91 -0.19 -18.63 2.66
N TYR A 92 0.34 -18.22 1.52
CA TYR A 92 1.77 -18.24 1.26
C TYR A 92 2.19 -17.03 0.43
N SER A 93 3.46 -16.66 0.53
CA SER A 93 4.11 -15.75 -0.41
C SER A 93 4.81 -16.54 -1.52
N ILE A 94 4.93 -15.97 -2.71
CA ILE A 94 5.84 -16.50 -3.73
C ILE A 94 7.28 -16.39 -3.21
N THR A 95 8.12 -17.39 -3.48
CA THR A 95 9.49 -17.53 -2.95
C THR A 95 10.35 -16.26 -3.10
N GLY A 96 11.10 -15.91 -2.05
CA GLY A 96 11.97 -14.74 -2.00
C GLY A 96 12.46 -14.45 -0.57
N PRO A 97 13.14 -13.31 -0.33
CA PRO A 97 13.67 -12.97 1.00
C PRO A 97 12.60 -12.59 2.05
N LEU A 98 11.33 -12.51 1.63
CA LEU A 98 10.18 -12.15 2.47
C LEU A 98 9.18 -13.32 2.55
N ASP A 99 9.70 -14.54 2.60
CA ASP A 99 8.88 -15.75 2.49
C ASP A 99 8.07 -16.06 3.75
N PHE A 100 6.87 -16.58 3.54
CA PHE A 100 6.06 -17.18 4.60
C PHE A 100 5.06 -18.19 4.03
N SER A 101 4.59 -19.07 4.91
CA SER A 101 3.53 -20.04 4.63
C SER A 101 2.86 -20.43 5.94
N PHE A 102 1.53 -20.32 6.04
CA PHE A 102 0.78 -20.70 7.24
C PHE A 102 -0.71 -20.92 6.95
N VAL A 103 -1.40 -21.64 7.83
CA VAL A 103 -2.85 -21.87 7.77
C VAL A 103 -3.54 -21.00 8.82
N ILE A 104 -4.69 -20.42 8.46
CA ILE A 104 -5.61 -19.77 9.41
C ILE A 104 -6.98 -20.46 9.34
N ARG A 105 -7.47 -20.99 10.45
CA ARG A 105 -8.84 -21.52 10.58
C ARG A 105 -9.83 -20.41 10.92
N SER A 106 -11.11 -20.60 10.63
CA SER A 106 -12.16 -19.59 10.83
C SER A 106 -12.37 -19.15 12.30
N SER A 107 -11.88 -19.93 13.27
CA SER A 107 -11.99 -19.64 14.71
C SER A 107 -10.71 -19.09 15.33
N GLU A 108 -9.63 -18.95 14.56
CA GLU A 108 -8.35 -18.46 15.05
C GLU A 108 -8.32 -16.92 15.05
N ALA A 109 -7.63 -16.32 16.01
CA ALA A 109 -7.54 -14.86 16.13
C ALA A 109 -6.75 -14.20 14.99
N GLY A 110 -5.93 -14.97 14.27
CA GLY A 110 -5.07 -14.50 13.18
C GLY A 110 -3.60 -14.85 13.38
N VAL A 111 -2.77 -14.49 12.41
CA VAL A 111 -1.31 -14.68 12.42
C VAL A 111 -0.65 -13.34 12.15
N GLU A 112 0.25 -12.92 13.04
CA GLU A 112 1.06 -11.72 12.83
C GLU A 112 2.37 -12.05 12.10
N LYS A 113 2.76 -11.20 11.14
CA LYS A 113 4.06 -11.24 10.46
C LYS A 113 4.63 -9.83 10.37
N SER A 114 5.96 -9.74 10.34
CA SER A 114 6.69 -8.53 10.03
C SER A 114 7.80 -8.86 9.03
N PHE A 115 8.26 -7.84 8.30
CA PHE A 115 9.14 -8.01 7.16
C PHE A 115 10.39 -7.13 7.31
N PRO A 116 11.60 -7.71 7.40
CA PRO A 116 12.81 -6.99 7.79
C PRO A 116 13.49 -6.23 6.65
N SER A 117 12.99 -6.35 5.42
CA SER A 117 13.55 -5.70 4.24
C SER A 117 12.45 -5.18 3.31
N GLU A 118 12.81 -4.18 2.51
CA GLU A 118 11.92 -3.65 1.47
C GLU A 118 11.70 -4.68 0.35
N GLY A 119 10.56 -4.60 -0.33
CA GLY A 119 10.24 -5.51 -1.42
C GLY A 119 8.76 -5.62 -1.72
N VAL A 120 8.44 -6.54 -2.63
CA VAL A 120 7.06 -6.90 -2.99
C VAL A 120 6.81 -8.32 -2.54
N ILE A 121 5.74 -8.51 -1.78
CA ILE A 121 5.23 -9.82 -1.40
C ILE A 121 4.00 -10.09 -2.25
N ALA A 122 4.14 -10.99 -3.21
CA ALA A 122 2.99 -11.56 -3.91
C ALA A 122 2.47 -12.75 -3.10
N MET A 123 1.18 -12.72 -2.75
CA MET A 123 0.53 -13.72 -1.91
C MET A 123 -0.46 -14.57 -2.70
N GLY A 124 -0.59 -15.83 -2.32
CA GLY A 124 -1.58 -16.77 -2.84
C GLY A 124 -2.26 -17.55 -1.73
N CYS A 125 -3.34 -18.26 -2.09
CA CYS A 125 -3.93 -19.29 -1.23
C CYS A 125 -3.83 -20.67 -1.89
N ASN A 126 -3.34 -21.67 -1.16
CA ASN A 126 -3.20 -23.02 -1.70
C ASN A 126 -4.54 -23.77 -1.81
N ILE A 127 -5.59 -23.29 -1.13
CA ILE A 127 -6.94 -23.88 -1.15
C ILE A 127 -7.80 -23.26 -2.26
N HIS A 128 -7.55 -21.99 -2.60
CA HIS A 128 -8.29 -21.24 -3.61
C HIS A 128 -7.30 -20.64 -4.61
N ASP A 129 -7.10 -21.33 -5.72
CA ASP A 129 -6.12 -20.98 -6.76
C ASP A 129 -6.32 -19.57 -7.37
N TRP A 130 -7.52 -19.00 -7.30
CA TRP A 130 -7.81 -17.64 -7.74
C TRP A 130 -7.40 -16.55 -6.75
N MET A 131 -7.17 -16.88 -5.48
CA MET A 131 -6.86 -15.89 -4.45
C MET A 131 -5.45 -15.36 -4.65
N SER A 132 -5.35 -14.05 -4.81
CA SER A 132 -4.08 -13.33 -4.90
C SER A 132 -4.17 -11.99 -4.18
N GLY A 133 -3.03 -11.51 -3.69
CA GLY A 133 -2.91 -10.23 -3.02
C GLY A 133 -1.46 -9.79 -2.98
N TYR A 134 -1.22 -8.53 -2.63
CA TYR A 134 0.12 -7.96 -2.61
C TYR A 134 0.37 -7.09 -1.39
N ILE A 135 1.59 -7.15 -0.87
CA ILE A 135 2.12 -6.20 0.11
C ILE A 135 3.37 -5.55 -0.48
N LYS A 136 3.39 -4.22 -0.54
CA LYS A 136 4.62 -3.46 -0.79
C LYS A 136 5.25 -3.10 0.57
N VAL A 137 6.44 -3.61 0.83
CA VAL A 137 7.24 -3.24 2.00
C VAL A 137 8.18 -2.10 1.59
N VAL A 138 8.14 -0.98 2.30
CA VAL A 138 8.94 0.22 2.01
C VAL A 138 9.81 0.62 3.20
N ASP A 139 11.02 1.14 2.97
CA ASP A 139 11.88 1.70 4.02
C ASP A 139 11.71 3.21 4.18
N THR A 140 10.45 3.64 4.34
CA THR A 140 10.10 5.05 4.57
C THR A 140 8.80 5.11 5.36
N PRO A 141 8.60 6.07 6.27
CA PRO A 141 7.30 6.30 6.89
C PRO A 141 6.37 7.16 6.01
N TYR A 142 6.84 7.63 4.86
CA TYR A 142 6.10 8.52 3.95
C TYR A 142 5.58 7.72 2.76
N PHE A 143 4.43 7.08 2.95
CA PHE A 143 3.74 6.30 1.94
C PHE A 143 2.22 6.40 2.06
N THR A 144 1.53 6.11 0.97
CA THR A 144 0.06 6.09 0.91
C THR A 144 -0.40 5.27 -0.30
N ILE A 145 -1.71 5.06 -0.44
CA ILE A 145 -2.33 4.37 -1.57
C ILE A 145 -3.32 5.31 -2.25
N THR A 146 -3.29 5.38 -3.57
CA THR A 146 -4.21 6.23 -4.34
C THR A 146 -5.66 5.74 -4.26
N GLY A 147 -6.58 6.70 -4.12
CA GLY A 147 -8.01 6.45 -4.25
C GLY A 147 -8.47 6.38 -5.72
N LYS A 148 -9.78 6.39 -5.93
CA LYS A 148 -10.40 6.37 -7.28
C LYS A 148 -9.97 7.53 -8.19
N SER A 149 -9.59 8.67 -7.61
CA SER A 149 -9.11 9.85 -8.34
C SER A 149 -7.66 9.71 -8.83
N GLY A 150 -6.92 8.70 -8.36
CA GLY A 150 -5.48 8.59 -8.62
C GLY A 150 -4.63 9.67 -7.94
N VAL A 151 -5.22 10.48 -7.05
CA VAL A 151 -4.56 11.60 -6.39
C VAL A 151 -4.36 11.29 -4.91
N VAL A 152 -3.18 11.62 -4.39
CA VAL A 152 -2.84 11.60 -2.97
C VAL A 152 -2.18 12.90 -2.58
N ARG A 153 -2.29 13.26 -1.30
CA ARG A 153 -1.58 14.41 -0.73
C ARG A 153 -0.74 13.94 0.44
N MET A 154 0.51 14.39 0.49
CA MET A 154 1.46 13.98 1.51
C MET A 154 2.20 15.20 2.03
N THR A 155 2.17 15.41 3.35
CA THR A 155 3.01 16.40 4.00
C THR A 155 4.39 15.79 4.24
N LEU A 156 5.42 16.43 3.71
CA LEU A 156 6.81 16.03 3.87
C LEU A 156 7.52 17.03 4.81
N PRO A 157 8.57 16.60 5.51
CA PRO A 157 9.49 17.51 6.18
C PRO A 157 10.03 18.58 5.22
N ASP A 158 10.34 19.74 5.77
CA ASP A 158 11.08 20.78 5.03
C ASP A 158 12.55 20.37 4.84
N GLU A 159 13.24 21.04 3.91
CA GLU A 159 14.69 20.89 3.68
C GLU A 159 15.17 19.47 3.32
N LEU A 160 14.31 18.68 2.67
CA LEU A 160 14.71 17.37 2.16
C LEU A 160 15.61 17.45 0.92
N GLU A 161 16.61 16.57 0.86
CA GLU A 161 17.57 16.48 -0.24
C GLU A 161 17.33 15.23 -1.10
N ASN A 162 17.51 15.36 -2.42
CA ASN A 162 17.37 14.25 -3.39
C ASN A 162 16.04 13.50 -3.28
N VAL A 163 14.95 14.24 -3.07
CA VAL A 163 13.60 13.69 -2.91
C VAL A 163 13.10 13.00 -4.17
N LYS A 164 12.84 11.70 -4.09
CA LYS A 164 12.19 10.92 -5.14
C LYS A 164 10.80 10.49 -4.68
N VAL A 165 9.82 10.68 -5.54
CA VAL A 165 8.48 10.12 -5.37
C VAL A 165 8.37 8.90 -6.28
N ILE A 166 7.99 7.76 -5.73
CA ILE A 166 7.86 6.50 -6.45
C ILE A 166 6.40 6.06 -6.41
N ALA A 167 5.87 5.56 -7.54
CA ALA A 167 4.58 4.91 -7.61
C ALA A 167 4.72 3.46 -8.11
N TRP A 168 3.98 2.56 -7.47
CA TRP A 168 3.98 1.13 -7.77
C TRP A 168 2.57 0.54 -7.69
N HIS A 169 2.28 -0.42 -8.55
CA HIS A 169 1.09 -1.26 -8.50
C HIS A 169 1.41 -2.59 -9.16
N PRO A 170 0.89 -3.74 -8.68
CA PRO A 170 1.20 -5.06 -9.23
C PRO A 170 0.75 -5.27 -10.69
N GLN A 171 -0.01 -4.33 -11.26
CA GLN A 171 -0.45 -4.34 -12.64
C GLN A 171 0.29 -3.32 -13.51
N MET A 172 1.18 -2.51 -12.92
CA MET A 172 2.11 -1.67 -13.69
C MET A 172 3.22 -2.56 -14.24
N ASN A 173 3.51 -2.42 -15.53
CA ASN A 173 4.59 -3.15 -16.22
C ASN A 173 5.90 -2.32 -16.26
N GLU A 174 6.02 -1.37 -15.33
CA GLU A 174 7.11 -0.42 -15.14
C GLU A 174 7.08 0.11 -13.69
N GLU A 175 8.20 0.60 -13.19
CA GLU A 175 8.26 1.39 -11.96
C GLU A 175 8.28 2.87 -12.34
N LEU A 176 7.44 3.69 -11.69
CA LEU A 176 7.41 5.12 -11.93
C LEU A 176 8.11 5.85 -10.81
N TYR A 177 9.01 6.76 -11.15
CA TYR A 177 9.58 7.70 -10.20
C TYR A 177 9.74 9.09 -10.84
N ALA A 178 9.73 10.11 -10.00
CA ALA A 178 10.12 11.46 -10.38
C ALA A 178 10.84 12.15 -9.23
N GLN A 179 11.74 13.07 -9.59
CA GLN A 179 12.36 13.97 -8.64
C GLN A 179 11.33 15.03 -8.24
N LEU A 180 11.12 15.23 -6.94
CA LEU A 180 10.26 16.31 -6.48
C LEU A 180 10.96 17.65 -6.80
N SER A 181 10.32 18.49 -7.60
CA SER A 181 10.80 19.85 -7.89
C SER A 181 10.30 20.82 -6.80
N GLN A 182 10.57 22.12 -6.97
CA GLN A 182 10.00 23.16 -6.11
C GLN A 182 8.46 23.23 -6.17
N GLU A 183 7.85 22.66 -7.21
CA GLU A 183 6.40 22.61 -7.36
C GLU A 183 5.81 21.55 -6.43
N LYS A 184 4.74 21.90 -5.74
CA LYS A 184 4.03 21.00 -4.81
C LYS A 184 2.99 20.11 -5.51
N GLU A 185 3.04 20.04 -6.84
CA GLU A 185 2.20 19.17 -7.66
C GLU A 185 3.07 18.32 -8.57
N LEU A 186 2.81 17.01 -8.58
CA LEU A 186 3.56 16.06 -9.40
C LEU A 186 2.60 15.08 -10.08
N THR A 187 2.79 14.85 -11.37
CA THR A 187 2.07 13.82 -12.12
C THR A 187 3.01 12.71 -12.58
N LEU A 188 2.78 11.50 -12.08
CA LEU A 188 3.43 10.26 -12.52
C LEU A 188 2.54 9.59 -13.57
N SER A 189 3.01 9.55 -14.82
CA SER A 189 2.27 8.97 -15.94
C SER A 189 2.92 7.66 -16.40
N LEU A 190 2.12 6.60 -16.49
CA LEU A 190 2.59 5.34 -17.06
C LEU A 190 2.88 5.53 -18.56
N THR A 191 3.92 4.89 -19.05
CA THR A 191 4.21 4.77 -20.48
C THR A 191 3.61 3.50 -21.07
N LYS A 192 3.52 2.44 -20.25
CA LYS A 192 2.99 1.13 -20.61
C LYS A 192 1.56 0.96 -20.10
N LYS A 193 0.80 0.13 -20.80
CA LYS A 193 -0.56 -0.23 -20.38
C LYS A 193 -0.49 -1.12 -19.12
N MET A 194 -1.39 -0.88 -18.19
CA MET A 194 -1.57 -1.77 -17.03
C MET A 194 -2.18 -3.10 -17.44
N SER A 195 -1.73 -4.17 -16.78
CA SER A 195 -2.37 -5.48 -16.82
C SER A 195 -3.74 -5.42 -16.12
N PRO A 196 -4.71 -6.28 -16.49
CA PRO A 196 -5.98 -6.34 -15.77
C PRO A 196 -5.79 -6.89 -14.35
N ILE A 197 -6.58 -6.41 -13.39
CA ILE A 197 -6.62 -6.99 -12.04
C ILE A 197 -7.31 -8.38 -12.11
N PRO A 198 -6.68 -9.45 -11.61
CA PRO A 198 -7.29 -10.78 -11.55
C PRO A 198 -8.60 -10.79 -10.77
N LYS A 199 -9.59 -11.51 -11.28
CA LYS A 199 -10.88 -11.69 -10.58
C LYS A 199 -10.69 -12.61 -9.38
N GLN A 200 -11.03 -12.12 -8.19
CA GLN A 200 -10.95 -12.90 -6.94
C GLN A 200 -12.19 -13.80 -6.77
N LYS A 201 -12.41 -14.73 -7.71
CA LYS A 201 -13.48 -15.72 -7.65
C LYS A 201 -13.17 -16.91 -8.55
N ASN A 202 -13.75 -18.06 -8.23
CA ASN A 202 -13.70 -19.22 -9.12
C ASN A 202 -14.34 -18.86 -10.47
N THR A 203 -13.57 -19.02 -11.54
CA THR A 203 -14.03 -18.85 -12.93
C THR A 203 -14.33 -20.18 -13.61
N GLN A 204 -13.88 -21.29 -13.04
CA GLN A 204 -14.26 -22.64 -13.44
C GLN A 204 -15.65 -22.93 -12.85
N THR A 205 -16.70 -22.50 -13.56
CA THR A 205 -18.04 -23.03 -13.33
C THR A 205 -18.10 -24.44 -13.90
N ILE A 206 -17.39 -25.37 -13.27
CA ILE A 206 -17.66 -26.79 -13.49
C ILE A 206 -18.94 -27.03 -12.67
N ASP A 207 -20.09 -26.99 -13.34
CA ASP A 207 -21.34 -27.51 -12.81
C ASP A 207 -21.17 -29.03 -12.62
N PHE A 208 -20.40 -29.43 -11.61
CA PHE A 208 -20.11 -30.83 -11.31
C PHE A 208 -21.40 -31.61 -11.05
N TYR A 209 -22.43 -30.93 -10.54
CA TYR A 209 -23.76 -31.51 -10.34
C TYR A 209 -24.57 -31.75 -11.61
N ARG A 210 -24.21 -31.16 -12.76
CA ARG A 210 -24.93 -31.39 -14.02
C ARG A 210 -24.44 -32.62 -14.78
N SER A 211 -23.22 -33.12 -14.52
CA SER A 211 -22.69 -34.30 -15.22
C SER A 211 -23.00 -35.64 -14.53
N TYR A 212 -23.40 -35.65 -13.25
CA TYR A 212 -23.77 -36.88 -12.54
C TYR A 212 -25.29 -37.13 -12.48
N GLY A 213 -26.10 -36.20 -13.00
CA GLY A 213 -27.56 -36.24 -12.93
C GLY A 213 -28.25 -36.80 -14.18
N SER A 214 -27.75 -37.90 -14.77
CA SER A 214 -28.50 -38.64 -15.80
C SER A 214 -27.97 -40.05 -16.01
N TYR A 215 -28.15 -40.90 -15.00
CA TYR A 215 -28.39 -42.32 -15.22
C TYR A 215 -29.76 -42.64 -14.61
N LYS A 216 -30.79 -42.56 -15.45
CA LYS A 216 -32.03 -43.29 -15.27
C LYS A 216 -31.92 -44.60 -16.03
#